data_AF-A0A962N7D6-F1
#
_entry.id   AF-A0A962N7D6-F1
#
_cell.length_a   1.000
_cell.length_b   1.000
_cell.length_c   1.000
_cell.angle_alpha   90.00
_cell.angle_beta   90.00
_cell.angle_gamma   90.00
#
_symmetry.space_group_name_H-M   'P 1'
#
loop_
_entity.id
_entity.type
_entity.pdbx_description
1 polymer ?
#
loop_
_entity_poly.entity_id
_entity_poly.type
_entity_poly.pdbx_seq_one_letter_code
_entity_poly.pdbx_strand_id
1 'polypeptide(L)'
;MTVAHNDGGGLRHEGSSSATQAVQNLLSWGNSGIDLVATNAGSGGFQSTFNLVGQDPGVVNAAVGDYRLAEGSAQINAGWPSPIAGLGTIDAAGGARVIGGAVDLGAYEHFPDGLFANGFEQP
;
A
#
# COMPACT_ATOMS: atom_id res chain seq x y z
N MET A 1 0.39 0.02 -3.60
CA MET A 1 -0.53 1.18 -3.82
C MET A 1 -1.26 1.51 -2.53
N THR A 2 -1.68 2.76 -2.29
CA THR A 2 -2.54 3.16 -1.16
C THR A 2 -3.84 3.79 -1.65
N VAL A 3 -4.98 3.40 -1.08
CA VAL A 3 -6.31 3.96 -1.30
C VAL A 3 -6.98 4.20 0.05
N ALA A 4 -7.03 5.45 0.50
CA ALA A 4 -7.44 5.74 1.87
C ALA A 4 -8.31 6.99 1.97
N HIS A 5 -9.22 6.98 2.95
CA HIS A 5 -10.03 8.14 3.37
C HIS A 5 -10.73 8.88 2.23
N ASN A 6 -11.25 8.13 1.25
CA ASN A 6 -12.14 8.71 0.24
C ASN A 6 -13.55 8.90 0.83
N ASP A 7 -14.25 9.94 0.36
CA ASP A 7 -15.68 10.16 0.66
C ASP A 7 -16.58 9.04 0.10
N GLY A 8 -16.07 8.27 -0.87
CA GLY A 8 -16.70 7.09 -1.45
C GLY A 8 -16.10 5.78 -0.94
N GLY A 9 -16.20 4.72 -1.76
CA GLY A 9 -15.49 3.47 -1.51
C GLY A 9 -14.02 3.53 -1.90
N GLY A 10 -13.28 2.46 -1.58
CA GLY A 10 -11.91 2.26 -2.02
C GLY A 10 -11.85 1.69 -3.43
N LEU A 11 -11.22 0.53 -3.58
CA LEU A 11 -11.10 -0.13 -4.88
C LEU A 11 -12.38 -0.88 -5.24
N ARG A 12 -12.84 -0.68 -6.48
CA ARG A 12 -14.08 -1.28 -6.98
C ARG A 12 -13.86 -1.91 -8.35
N HIS A 13 -14.17 -3.19 -8.50
CA HIS A 13 -14.17 -3.87 -9.79
C HIS A 13 -15.59 -4.19 -10.26
N GLU A 14 -15.97 -3.63 -11.41
CA GLU A 14 -17.32 -3.73 -11.98
C GLU A 14 -17.39 -4.51 -13.30
N GLY A 15 -16.32 -5.20 -13.68
CA GLY A 15 -16.26 -5.94 -14.93
C GLY A 15 -16.92 -7.33 -14.84
N SER A 16 -17.55 -7.77 -15.92
CA SER A 16 -18.00 -9.16 -16.14
C SER A 16 -16.92 -10.05 -16.77
N SER A 17 -15.66 -9.68 -16.60
CA SER A 17 -14.52 -10.42 -17.16
C SER A 17 -14.34 -11.79 -16.47
N SER A 18 -14.00 -12.81 -17.27
CA SER A 18 -13.51 -14.09 -16.74
C SER A 18 -11.99 -14.09 -16.45
N ALA A 19 -11.30 -12.96 -16.66
CA ALA A 19 -9.89 -12.82 -16.32
C ALA A 19 -9.73 -12.61 -14.80
N THR A 20 -8.72 -13.25 -14.22
CA THR A 20 -8.32 -13.03 -12.83
C THR A 20 -7.70 -11.65 -12.69
N GLN A 21 -8.16 -10.89 -11.70
CA GLN A 21 -7.50 -9.65 -11.31
C GLN A 21 -6.59 -9.91 -10.12
N ALA A 22 -5.34 -9.50 -10.27
CA ALA A 22 -4.37 -9.50 -9.19
C ALA A 22 -4.17 -8.07 -8.71
N VAL A 23 -4.47 -7.83 -7.44
CA VAL A 23 -4.05 -6.61 -6.75
C VAL A 23 -3.16 -7.06 -5.60
N GLN A 24 -1.93 -6.55 -5.55
CA GLN A 24 -0.91 -6.98 -4.60
C GLN A 24 -0.24 -5.75 -3.99
N ASN A 25 0.24 -5.89 -2.75
CA ASN A 25 0.93 -4.85 -2.01
C ASN A 25 0.09 -3.58 -1.83
N LEU A 26 -1.22 -3.77 -1.60
CA LEU A 26 -2.22 -2.71 -1.43
C LEU A 26 -2.46 -2.41 0.05
N LEU A 27 -2.60 -1.12 0.35
CA LEU A 27 -3.35 -0.62 1.51
C LEU A 27 -4.66 -0.01 1.03
N SER A 28 -5.79 -0.54 1.49
CA SER A 28 -7.10 0.08 1.29
C SER A 28 -7.85 0.16 2.61
N TRP A 29 -8.07 1.37 3.14
CA TRP A 29 -8.65 1.52 4.48
C TRP A 29 -9.29 2.88 4.71
N GLY A 30 -10.18 2.96 5.70
CA GLY A 30 -10.73 4.21 6.18
C GLY A 30 -11.59 4.94 5.14
N ASN A 31 -11.97 4.29 4.04
CA ASN A 31 -12.90 4.87 3.08
C ASN A 31 -14.31 4.88 3.68
N SER A 32 -15.12 5.90 3.34
CA SER A 32 -16.49 6.01 3.87
C SER A 32 -17.42 4.91 3.33
N GLY A 33 -17.09 4.38 2.15
CA GLY A 33 -17.71 3.19 1.56
C GLY A 33 -16.85 1.94 1.73
N ILE A 34 -17.20 0.87 1.00
CA ILE A 34 -16.46 -0.40 1.06
C ILE A 34 -15.02 -0.20 0.53
N ASP A 35 -14.01 -0.59 1.32
CA ASP A 35 -12.59 -0.45 0.98
C ASP A 35 -12.16 -1.31 -0.21
N LEU A 36 -12.79 -2.47 -0.40
CA LEU A 36 -12.56 -3.33 -1.55
C LEU A 36 -13.85 -4.05 -1.96
N VAL A 37 -14.32 -3.77 -3.17
CA VAL A 37 -15.44 -4.47 -3.80
C VAL A 37 -14.88 -5.43 -4.85
N ALA A 38 -14.88 -6.72 -4.53
CA ALA A 38 -14.50 -7.80 -5.43
C ALA A 38 -15.75 -8.50 -6.00
N THR A 39 -16.62 -7.77 -6.69
CA THR A 39 -17.75 -8.37 -7.41
C THR A 39 -17.27 -8.94 -8.73
N ASN A 40 -17.36 -10.26 -8.88
CA ASN A 40 -17.12 -10.94 -10.16
C ASN A 40 -18.45 -11.49 -10.68
N ALA A 41 -18.89 -11.02 -11.84
CA ALA A 41 -20.04 -11.60 -12.55
C ALA A 41 -19.63 -12.75 -13.50
N GLY A 42 -18.33 -12.99 -13.71
CA GLY A 42 -17.75 -14.10 -14.49
C GLY A 42 -16.93 -15.07 -13.64
N SER A 43 -16.37 -16.13 -14.26
CA SER A 43 -15.62 -17.18 -13.55
C SER A 43 -14.20 -16.79 -13.10
N GLY A 44 -13.76 -15.56 -13.41
CA GLY A 44 -12.49 -15.02 -12.94
C GLY A 44 -12.51 -14.73 -11.44
N GLY A 45 -11.35 -14.78 -10.78
CA GLY A 45 -11.19 -14.48 -9.36
C GLY A 45 -10.58 -13.11 -9.10
N PHE A 46 -10.81 -12.55 -7.91
CA PHE A 46 -9.97 -11.47 -7.36
C PHE A 46 -8.92 -12.09 -6.45
N GLN A 47 -7.63 -11.93 -6.78
CA GLN A 47 -6.53 -12.35 -5.92
C GLN A 47 -6.08 -11.17 -5.05
N SER A 48 -6.45 -11.22 -3.77
CA SER A 48 -6.03 -10.29 -2.73
C SER A 48 -4.93 -10.91 -1.87
N THR A 49 -3.77 -11.20 -2.47
CA THR A 49 -2.63 -11.74 -1.72
C THR A 49 -1.71 -10.59 -1.31
N PHE A 50 -1.30 -10.55 -0.05
CA PHE A 50 -0.41 -9.50 0.49
C PHE A 50 -1.01 -8.09 0.35
N ASN A 51 -2.24 -7.91 0.86
CA ASN A 51 -2.91 -6.63 0.96
C ASN A 51 -3.44 -6.45 2.38
N LEU A 52 -3.55 -5.18 2.82
CA LEU A 52 -4.35 -4.81 3.98
C LEU A 52 -5.61 -4.11 3.48
N VAL A 53 -6.77 -4.61 3.92
CA VAL A 53 -8.08 -4.08 3.54
C VAL A 53 -8.92 -3.86 4.79
N GLY A 54 -9.44 -2.65 4.97
CA GLY A 54 -10.36 -2.28 6.05
C GLY A 54 -9.78 -2.31 7.45
N GLN A 55 -8.46 -2.36 7.58
CA GLN A 55 -7.75 -2.35 8.85
C GLN A 55 -6.74 -1.21 8.89
N ASP A 56 -6.42 -0.77 10.11
CA ASP A 56 -5.42 0.26 10.35
C ASP A 56 -4.00 -0.23 10.05
N PRO A 57 -3.30 0.33 9.05
CA PRO A 57 -1.92 0.02 8.75
C PRO A 57 -0.92 0.70 9.69
N GLY A 58 -1.33 1.61 10.57
CA GLY A 58 -0.44 2.40 11.43
C GLY A 58 0.38 3.40 10.62
N VAL A 59 -0.28 4.37 9.98
CA VAL A 59 0.41 5.46 9.26
C VAL A 59 0.80 6.61 10.20
N VAL A 60 1.71 7.47 9.74
CA VAL A 60 2.19 8.65 10.48
C VAL A 60 1.05 9.62 10.80
N ASN A 61 0.29 10.08 9.79
CA ASN A 61 -0.83 10.98 10.01
C ASN A 61 -1.82 11.01 8.84
N ALA A 62 -2.80 10.11 8.88
CA ALA A 62 -3.86 10.03 7.89
C ALA A 62 -4.68 11.33 7.75
N ALA A 63 -4.90 12.08 8.84
CA ALA A 63 -5.76 13.26 8.85
C ALA A 63 -5.22 14.42 8.00
N VAL A 64 -3.91 14.43 7.73
CA VAL A 64 -3.25 15.41 6.87
C VAL A 64 -2.76 14.82 5.55
N GLY A 65 -3.14 13.56 5.26
CA GLY A 65 -2.74 12.84 4.04
C GLY A 65 -1.34 12.22 4.09
N ASP A 66 -0.71 12.14 5.26
CA ASP A 66 0.57 11.45 5.42
C ASP A 66 0.35 9.95 5.65
N TYR A 67 0.36 9.22 4.53
CA TYR A 67 0.12 7.79 4.48
C TYR A 67 1.41 6.95 4.51
N ARG A 68 2.54 7.54 4.92
CA ARG A 68 3.76 6.77 5.19
C ARG A 68 3.53 5.89 6.42
N LEU A 69 4.08 4.68 6.41
CA LEU A 69 3.99 3.78 7.56
C LEU A 69 4.80 4.37 8.73
N ALA A 70 4.17 4.43 9.90
CA ALA A 70 4.84 4.81 11.13
C ALA A 70 5.76 3.68 11.62
N GLU A 71 6.77 4.03 12.41
CA GLU A 71 7.64 3.06 13.07
C GLU A 71 6.79 2.05 13.88
N GLY A 72 7.11 0.76 13.72
CA GLY A 72 6.39 -0.33 14.38
C GLY A 72 5.13 -0.80 13.66
N SER A 73 4.76 -0.20 12.51
CA SER A 73 3.70 -0.75 11.66
C SER A 73 4.01 -2.18 11.25
N ALA A 74 3.03 -3.07 11.42
CA ALA A 74 3.12 -4.46 10.95
C ALA A 74 3.13 -4.59 9.41
N GLN A 75 2.92 -3.49 8.68
CA GLN A 75 2.88 -3.46 7.23
C GLN A 75 4.24 -3.14 6.60
N ILE A 76 5.24 -2.84 7.44
CA ILE A 76 6.64 -2.70 7.05
C ILE A 76 7.20 -4.09 6.70
N ASN A 77 7.86 -4.20 5.56
CA ASN A 77 8.40 -5.44 4.99
C ASN A 77 7.36 -6.57 4.85
N ALA A 78 6.07 -6.24 4.74
CA ALA A 78 4.97 -7.21 4.70
C ALA A 78 4.48 -7.53 3.28
N GLY A 79 5.02 -6.87 2.27
CA GLY A 79 4.64 -7.05 0.88
C GLY A 79 5.28 -8.27 0.20
N TRP A 80 4.65 -8.69 -0.89
CA TRP A 80 5.15 -9.74 -1.74
C TRP A 80 6.32 -9.22 -2.61
N PRO A 81 7.49 -9.88 -2.61
CA PRO A 81 8.69 -9.39 -3.30
C PRO A 81 8.64 -9.55 -4.83
N SER A 82 7.73 -10.36 -5.37
CA SER A 82 7.62 -10.61 -6.82
C SER A 82 6.16 -10.58 -7.30
N PRO A 83 5.49 -9.42 -7.21
CA PRO A 83 4.12 -9.27 -7.68
C PRO A 83 4.05 -9.46 -9.20
N ILE A 84 2.89 -9.87 -9.68
CA ILE A 84 2.64 -10.23 -11.09
C ILE A 84 2.93 -9.04 -12.02
N ALA A 85 2.63 -7.82 -11.57
CA ALA A 85 2.92 -6.59 -12.32
C ALA A 85 4.38 -6.12 -12.22
N GLY A 86 5.22 -6.82 -11.45
CA GLY A 86 6.56 -6.38 -11.06
C GLY A 86 6.53 -5.29 -9.98
N LEU A 87 7.71 -5.02 -9.39
CA LEU A 87 7.93 -3.88 -8.52
C LEU A 87 8.60 -2.76 -9.29
N GLY A 88 8.10 -1.54 -9.13
CA GLY A 88 8.84 -0.35 -9.54
C GLY A 88 10.12 -0.20 -8.71
N THR A 89 11.07 0.60 -9.19
CA THR A 89 12.32 0.88 -8.47
C THR A 89 12.18 1.98 -7.44
N ILE A 90 11.16 2.84 -7.57
CA ILE A 90 10.97 4.06 -6.78
C ILE A 90 9.57 4.05 -6.14
N ASP A 91 9.46 4.53 -4.91
CA ASP A 91 8.20 4.71 -4.18
C ASP A 91 7.53 6.08 -4.48
N ALA A 92 6.38 6.36 -3.86
CA ALA A 92 5.67 7.62 -4.07
C ALA A 92 6.37 8.85 -3.47
N ALA A 93 7.34 8.68 -2.56
CA ALA A 93 8.16 9.76 -2.01
C ALA A 93 9.45 10.00 -2.82
N GLY A 94 9.71 9.21 -3.87
CA GLY A 94 10.90 9.32 -4.71
C GLY A 94 12.09 8.50 -4.20
N GLY A 95 11.92 7.72 -3.14
CA GLY A 95 12.95 6.85 -2.57
C GLY A 95 12.93 5.44 -3.17
N ALA A 96 13.88 4.59 -2.76
CA ALA A 96 13.92 3.19 -3.21
C ALA A 96 12.66 2.42 -2.78
N ARG A 97 12.12 1.60 -3.67
CA ARG A 97 10.87 0.87 -3.43
C ARG A 97 10.99 -0.38 -2.54
N VAL A 98 12.20 -0.80 -2.21
CA VAL A 98 12.45 -1.97 -1.36
C VAL A 98 13.57 -1.61 -0.40
N ILE A 99 13.25 -1.56 0.89
CA ILE A 99 14.22 -1.26 1.95
C ILE A 99 14.13 -2.32 3.03
N GLY A 100 15.25 -2.97 3.29
CA GLY A 100 15.30 -4.11 4.21
C GLY A 100 15.04 -5.42 3.48
N GLY A 101 14.11 -6.23 3.98
CA GLY A 101 13.86 -7.60 3.55
C GLY A 101 12.80 -7.77 2.46
N ALA A 102 11.79 -6.89 2.39
CA ALA A 102 10.72 -6.93 1.42
C ALA A 102 10.09 -5.54 1.25
N VAL A 103 9.31 -5.35 0.18
CA VAL A 103 8.54 -4.12 -0.05
C VAL A 103 7.49 -3.92 1.03
N ASP A 104 7.21 -2.68 1.40
CA ASP A 104 6.10 -2.34 2.29
C ASP A 104 4.75 -2.43 1.56
N LEU A 105 3.68 -2.69 2.32
CA LEU A 105 2.35 -2.48 1.75
C LEU A 105 2.10 -0.98 1.58
N GLY A 106 1.46 -0.60 0.48
CA GLY A 106 1.07 0.79 0.27
C GLY A 106 1.82 1.47 -0.86
N ALA A 107 1.85 2.80 -0.88
CA ALA A 107 2.51 3.61 -1.89
C ALA A 107 3.91 4.10 -1.46
N TYR A 108 4.23 4.01 -0.18
CA TYR A 108 5.49 4.50 0.39
C TYR A 108 6.26 3.35 0.99
N GLU A 109 7.59 3.45 0.94
CA GLU A 109 8.47 2.60 1.71
C GLU A 109 8.84 3.32 3.01
N HIS A 110 8.87 2.60 4.12
CA HIS A 110 9.33 3.11 5.39
C HIS A 110 10.85 3.21 5.38
N PHE A 111 11.33 4.44 5.51
CA PHE A 111 12.72 4.71 5.78
C PHE A 111 12.86 4.85 7.30
N PRO A 112 13.52 3.91 8.00
CA PRO A 112 13.91 4.17 9.37
C PRO A 112 14.80 5.41 9.33
N ASP A 113 14.47 6.45 10.10
CA ASP A 113 15.18 7.73 10.10
C ASP A 113 16.67 7.49 10.37
N GLY A 114 17.43 7.42 9.30
CA GLY A 114 18.83 7.08 9.33
C GLY A 114 19.64 8.30 9.71
N LEU A 115 19.63 8.67 11.00
CA LEU A 115 20.64 9.47 11.72
C LEU A 115 21.11 10.82 11.11
N PHE A 116 20.65 11.24 9.92
CA PHE A 116 21.24 12.34 9.14
C PHE A 116 20.20 13.26 8.47
N ALA A 117 18.91 13.18 8.80
CA ALA A 117 17.89 14.05 8.21
C ALA A 117 18.05 15.55 8.54
N ASN A 118 18.93 15.90 9.49
CA ASN A 118 18.92 17.23 10.12
C ASN A 118 20.12 18.12 9.76
N GLY A 119 21.00 17.73 8.83
CA GLY A 119 22.04 18.64 8.32
C GLY A 119 22.99 19.24 9.38
N PHE A 120 23.20 18.58 10.52
CA PHE A 120 24.09 19.07 11.60
C PHE A 120 25.55 18.62 11.47
N GLU A 121 25.99 18.24 10.26
CA GLU A 121 27.39 17.88 9.97
C GLU A 121 28.07 18.98 9.14
N GLN A 122 28.35 20.12 9.77
CA GLN A 122 29.36 21.07 9.29
C GLN A 122 30.17 21.52 10.52
N PRO A 123 31.52 21.64 10.40
CA PRO A 123 32.46 21.70 11.52
C PRO A 123 32.35 22.93 12.42
#